data_AF-A0A7Z8PB10-F1
#
_entry.id   AF-A0A7Z8PB10-F1
#
_cell.length_a   1.000
_cell.length_b   1.000
_cell.length_c   1.000
_cell.angle_alpha   90.00
_cell.angle_beta   90.00
_cell.angle_gamma   90.00
#
_symmetry.space_group_name_H-M   'P 1'
#
loop_
_entity.id
_entity.type
_entity.pdbx_description
1 polymer ?
#
loop_
_entity_poly.entity_id
_entity_poly.type
_entity_poly.pdbx_seq_one_letter_code
_entity_poly.pdbx_strand_id
1 'polypeptide(L)'
;MECFTLDSGPEALIAQLASESCLQAYIQVSTEELAGVVEPSLMRHLRQMQDCLQQIMGGGFEVAVASNRQGMDLLLTELLALGTWHGWELPLQAAAVRDLPQPAPASGLLGTDAQGEGARCWLQGELVWLSRCREVTDQADMSQHWGS
;
A
#
# COMPACT_ATOMS: atom_id res chain seq x y z
N MET A 1 0.94 0.51 -14.31
CA MET A 1 0.05 -0.50 -13.72
C MET A 1 0.63 -1.87 -14.04
N GLU A 2 0.76 -2.69 -13.02
CA GLU A 2 1.26 -4.06 -13.06
C GLU A 2 0.12 -4.99 -12.63
N CYS A 3 0.16 -6.23 -13.06
CA CYS A 3 -0.83 -7.23 -12.71
C CYS A 3 -0.13 -8.53 -12.35
N PHE A 4 -0.64 -9.19 -11.33
CA PHE A 4 -0.09 -10.41 -10.77
C PHE A 4 -1.19 -11.45 -10.61
N THR A 5 -0.81 -12.72 -10.77
CA THR A 5 -1.63 -13.87 -10.37
C THR A 5 -1.16 -14.33 -9.00
N LEU A 6 -2.12 -14.66 -8.13
CA LEU A 6 -1.86 -15.26 -6.82
C LEU A 6 -1.41 -16.72 -6.98
N ASP A 7 -0.29 -17.11 -6.35
CA ASP A 7 0.12 -18.53 -6.26
C ASP A 7 -0.81 -19.34 -5.35
N SER A 8 -1.35 -18.65 -4.35
CA SER A 8 -2.27 -19.13 -3.34
C SER A 8 -3.21 -17.98 -3.02
N GLY A 9 -4.50 -18.27 -2.81
CA GLY A 9 -5.57 -17.26 -2.70
C GLY A 9 -5.28 -16.09 -1.75
N PRO A 10 -6.13 -15.04 -1.77
CA PRO A 10 -5.79 -13.73 -1.20
C PRO A 10 -5.40 -13.75 0.29
N GLU A 11 -5.92 -14.72 1.04
CA GLU A 11 -5.57 -14.96 2.45
C GLU A 11 -4.07 -15.24 2.64
N ALA A 12 -3.45 -16.01 1.75
CA ALA A 12 -2.03 -16.33 1.84
C ALA A 12 -1.14 -15.12 1.53
N LEU A 13 -1.55 -14.28 0.55
CA LEU A 13 -0.88 -13.01 0.29
C LEU A 13 -0.97 -12.08 1.51
N ILE A 14 -2.16 -11.93 2.09
CA ILE A 14 -2.37 -11.09 3.28
C ILE A 14 -1.53 -11.61 4.45
N ALA A 15 -1.52 -12.92 4.69
CA ALA A 15 -0.71 -13.53 5.74
C ALA A 15 0.80 -13.30 5.53
N GLN A 16 1.29 -13.39 4.29
CA GLN A 16 2.69 -13.10 3.96
C GLN A 16 3.02 -11.62 4.19
N LEU A 17 2.16 -10.70 3.74
CA LEU A 17 2.36 -9.25 3.94
C LEU A 17 2.30 -8.85 5.42
N ALA A 18 1.46 -9.51 6.20
CA ALA A 18 1.36 -9.30 7.65
C ALA A 18 2.39 -10.10 8.47
N SER A 19 3.25 -10.89 7.81
CA SER A 19 4.27 -11.70 8.49
C SER A 19 5.35 -10.82 9.13
N GLU A 20 5.90 -11.28 10.25
CA GLU A 20 6.98 -10.55 10.94
C GLU A 20 8.15 -10.20 10.01
N SER A 21 8.54 -11.12 9.13
CA SER A 21 9.60 -10.89 8.14
C SER A 21 9.28 -9.75 7.18
N CYS A 22 8.05 -9.68 6.67
CA CYS A 22 7.65 -8.62 5.74
C CYS A 22 7.54 -7.27 6.44
N LEU A 23 7.02 -7.26 7.67
CA LEU A 23 6.93 -6.05 8.49
C LEU A 23 8.32 -5.51 8.87
N GLN A 24 9.27 -6.39 9.20
CA GLN A 24 10.65 -5.98 9.45
C GLN A 24 11.35 -5.44 8.20
N ALA A 25 11.15 -6.08 7.03
CA ALA A 25 11.68 -5.58 5.76
C ALA A 25 11.12 -4.18 5.44
N TYR A 26 9.84 -3.94 5.72
CA TYR A 26 9.22 -2.62 5.58
C TYR A 26 9.84 -1.57 6.52
N ILE A 27 10.07 -1.90 7.80
CA ILE A 27 10.72 -0.98 8.74
C ILE A 27 12.09 -0.56 8.21
N GLN A 28 12.87 -1.51 7.69
CA GLN A 28 14.19 -1.23 7.15
C GLN A 28 14.11 -0.26 5.95
N VAL A 29 13.29 -0.59 4.95
CA VAL A 29 13.15 0.24 3.74
C VAL A 29 12.59 1.63 4.08
N SER A 30 11.52 1.70 4.87
CA SER A 30 10.89 2.98 5.24
C SER A 30 11.82 3.89 6.03
N THR A 31 12.71 3.34 6.86
CA THR A 31 13.69 4.15 7.61
C THR A 31 14.76 4.73 6.69
N GLU A 32 15.21 3.97 5.69
CA GLU A 32 16.15 4.44 4.66
C GLU A 32 15.50 5.52 3.80
N GLU A 33 14.24 5.35 3.39
CA GLU A 33 13.51 6.34 2.61
C GLU A 33 13.24 7.62 3.40
N LEU A 34 12.79 7.51 4.66
CA LEU A 34 12.50 8.66 5.54
C LEU A 34 13.69 9.62 5.70
N ALA A 35 14.92 9.10 5.69
CA ALA A 35 16.13 9.92 5.81
C ALA A 35 16.29 10.91 4.63
N GLY A 36 15.65 10.63 3.48
CA GLY A 36 15.69 11.46 2.28
C GLY A 36 14.41 12.26 1.99
N VAL A 37 13.35 12.12 2.79
CA VAL A 37 12.06 12.78 2.52
C VAL A 37 12.08 14.23 2.98
N VAL A 38 11.77 15.15 2.05
CA VAL A 38 11.56 16.58 2.33
C VAL A 38 10.10 17.02 2.16
N GLU A 39 9.24 16.16 1.63
CA GLU A 39 7.86 16.46 1.29
C GLU A 39 6.92 16.21 2.50
N PRO A 40 6.15 17.22 2.95
CA PRO A 40 5.30 17.10 4.14
C PRO A 40 4.20 16.05 4.04
N SER A 41 3.63 15.85 2.84
CA SER A 41 2.55 14.89 2.62
C SER A 41 3.06 13.46 2.69
N LEU A 42 4.18 13.17 2.03
CA LEU A 42 4.88 11.90 2.14
C LEU A 42 5.30 11.58 3.59
N MET A 43 5.80 12.57 4.33
CA MET A 43 6.12 12.37 5.75
C MET A 43 4.87 12.04 6.58
N ARG A 44 3.71 12.64 6.28
CA ARG A 44 2.44 12.34 6.96
C ARG A 44 1.98 10.92 6.62
N HIS A 45 2.06 10.52 5.36
CA HIS A 45 1.73 9.18 4.90
C HIS A 45 2.59 8.13 5.60
N LEU A 46 3.92 8.31 5.63
CA LEU A 46 4.84 7.38 6.30
C LEU A 46 4.59 7.27 7.80
N ARG A 47 4.24 8.37 8.48
CA ARG A 47 3.81 8.34 9.89
C ARG A 47 2.51 7.55 10.07
N GLN A 48 1.53 7.72 9.20
CA GLN A 48 0.29 6.93 9.23
C GLN A 48 0.58 5.44 9.06
N MET A 49 1.51 5.07 8.17
CA MET A 49 1.91 3.67 7.99
C MET A 49 2.64 3.11 9.21
N GLN A 50 3.49 3.92 9.86
CA GLN A 50 4.11 3.54 11.13
C GLN A 50 3.07 3.31 12.24
N ASP A 51 2.05 4.16 12.35
CA ASP A 51 0.96 3.98 13.33
C ASP A 51 0.18 2.69 13.06
N CYS A 52 -0.06 2.36 11.79
CA CYS A 52 -0.70 1.11 11.40
C CYS A 52 0.17 -0.10 11.76
N LEU A 53 1.46 -0.02 11.48
CA LEU A 53 2.43 -1.06 11.79
C LEU A 53 2.51 -1.34 13.31
N GLN A 54 2.53 -0.29 14.13
CA GLN A 54 2.55 -0.42 15.59
C GLN A 54 1.29 -1.13 16.12
N GLN A 55 0.13 -0.89 15.50
CA GLN A 55 -1.10 -1.62 15.86
C GLN A 55 -0.97 -3.12 15.59
N ILE A 56 -0.40 -3.50 14.44
CA ILE A 56 -0.14 -4.91 14.12
C ILE A 56 0.86 -5.52 15.11
N MET A 57 1.96 -4.82 15.40
CA MET A 57 2.98 -5.32 16.32
C MET A 57 2.49 -5.44 17.78
N GLY A 58 1.59 -4.54 18.21
CA GLY A 58 1.08 -4.51 19.58
C GLY A 58 -0.10 -5.46 19.85
N GLY A 59 -0.97 -5.70 18.85
CA GLY A 59 -2.21 -6.45 19.03
C GLY A 59 -2.44 -7.59 18.04
N GLY A 60 -1.59 -7.75 17.04
CA GLY A 60 -1.78 -8.65 15.92
C GLY A 60 -2.65 -8.04 14.81
N PHE A 61 -2.52 -8.61 13.61
CA PHE A 61 -3.17 -8.09 12.41
C PHE A 61 -4.70 -8.09 12.50
N GLU A 62 -5.31 -9.16 13.02
CA GLU A 62 -6.78 -9.27 13.12
C GLU A 62 -7.39 -8.17 14.00
N VAL A 63 -6.74 -7.87 15.13
CA VAL A 63 -7.18 -6.80 16.06
C VAL A 63 -7.02 -5.43 15.41
N ALA A 64 -5.92 -5.20 14.68
CA ALA A 64 -5.69 -3.97 13.94
C ALA A 64 -6.74 -3.76 12.83
N VAL A 65 -7.09 -4.81 12.09
CA VAL A 65 -8.15 -4.77 11.07
C VAL A 65 -9.52 -4.45 11.67
N ALA A 66 -9.85 -5.03 12.82
CA ALA A 66 -11.11 -4.76 13.51
C ALA A 66 -11.23 -3.30 13.97
N SER A 67 -10.09 -2.68 14.30
CA SER A 67 -10.03 -1.31 14.82
C SER A 67 -9.95 -0.27 13.71
N ASN A 68 -9.19 -0.54 12.65
CA ASN A 68 -8.91 0.38 11.55
C ASN A 68 -8.70 -0.36 10.22
N ARG A 69 -9.78 -0.92 9.67
CA ARG A 69 -9.73 -1.70 8.42
C ARG A 69 -9.15 -0.92 7.25
N GLN A 70 -9.54 0.35 7.07
CA GLN A 70 -9.07 1.17 5.95
C GLN A 70 -7.57 1.47 6.04
N GLY A 71 -7.06 1.78 7.24
CA GLY A 71 -5.62 1.97 7.45
C GLY A 71 -4.82 0.69 7.22
N MET A 72 -5.34 -0.47 7.64
CA MET A 72 -4.70 -1.76 7.36
C MET A 72 -4.67 -2.08 5.88
N ASP A 73 -5.73 -1.76 5.15
CA ASP A 73 -5.77 -1.99 3.71
C ASP A 73 -4.77 -1.11 2.94
N LEU A 74 -4.64 0.16 3.38
CA LEU A 74 -3.61 1.06 2.87
C LEU A 74 -2.20 0.53 3.16
N LEU A 75 -1.93 0.06 4.38
CA LEU A 75 -0.65 -0.53 4.75
C LEU A 75 -0.33 -1.79 3.93
N LEU A 76 -1.31 -2.69 3.75
CA LEU A 76 -1.12 -3.89 2.92
C LEU A 76 -0.82 -3.54 1.46
N THR A 77 -1.49 -2.51 0.93
CA THR A 77 -1.25 -2.00 -0.42
C THR A 77 0.17 -1.46 -0.57
N GLU A 78 0.66 -0.74 0.43
CA GLU A 78 2.03 -0.20 0.45
C GLU A 78 3.08 -1.30 0.59
N LEU A 79 2.86 -2.28 1.48
CA LEU A 79 3.71 -3.45 1.64
C LEU A 79 3.81 -4.26 0.34
N LEU A 80 2.68 -4.46 -0.35
CA LEU A 80 2.66 -5.10 -1.66
C LEU A 80 3.46 -4.29 -2.69
N ALA A 81 3.30 -2.97 -2.70
CA ALA A 81 3.97 -2.10 -3.64
C ALA A 81 5.50 -2.10 -3.47
N LEU A 82 5.96 -2.00 -2.22
CA LEU A 82 7.39 -2.06 -1.89
C LEU A 82 7.95 -3.46 -2.07
N GLY A 83 7.22 -4.49 -1.67
CA GLY A 83 7.68 -5.87 -1.83
C GLY A 83 7.87 -6.25 -3.30
N THR A 84 6.97 -5.83 -4.18
CA THR A 84 7.15 -5.99 -5.63
C THR A 84 8.29 -5.13 -6.20
N TRP A 85 8.56 -3.95 -5.64
CA TRP A 85 9.67 -3.08 -6.07
C TRP A 85 11.04 -3.66 -5.67
N HIS A 86 11.16 -4.10 -4.43
CA HIS A 86 12.39 -4.60 -3.83
C HIS A 86 12.62 -6.10 -4.06
N GLY A 87 11.70 -6.78 -4.76
CA GLY A 87 11.82 -8.19 -5.09
C GLY A 87 11.71 -9.11 -3.87
N TRP A 88 10.87 -8.76 -2.90
CA TRP A 88 10.57 -9.63 -1.77
C TRP A 88 9.87 -10.91 -2.23
N GLU A 89 10.04 -11.99 -1.47
CA GLU A 89 9.32 -13.23 -1.69
C GLU A 89 7.85 -13.05 -1.33
N LEU A 90 7.02 -12.87 -2.36
CA LEU A 90 5.56 -12.77 -2.27
C LEU A 90 4.95 -13.93 -3.09
N PRO A 91 3.79 -14.47 -2.69
CA PRO A 91 3.10 -15.55 -3.40
C PRO A 91 2.38 -15.02 -4.66
N LEU A 92 3.16 -14.42 -5.56
CA LEU A 92 2.71 -13.68 -6.75
C LEU A 92 3.56 -14.05 -7.96
N GLN A 93 2.90 -14.20 -9.09
CA GLN A 93 3.55 -14.28 -10.40
C GLN A 93 3.10 -13.15 -11.30
N ALA A 94 3.99 -12.61 -12.12
CA ALA A 94 3.63 -11.60 -13.10
C ALA A 94 2.59 -12.17 -14.08
N ALA A 95 1.46 -11.46 -14.24
CA ALA A 95 0.42 -11.85 -15.17
C ALA A 95 0.66 -11.24 -16.57
N ALA A 96 0.20 -11.94 -17.61
CA ALA A 96 0.20 -11.41 -18.97
C ALA A 96 -0.87 -10.32 -19.18
N VAL A 97 -1.96 -10.37 -18.42
CA VAL A 97 -3.03 -9.37 -18.44
C VAL A 97 -2.51 -8.09 -17.81
N ARG A 98 -2.75 -6.94 -18.42
CA ARG A 98 -2.30 -5.64 -17.88
C ARG A 98 -3.43 -4.64 -17.62
N ASP A 99 -4.56 -4.82 -18.28
CA ASP A 99 -5.68 -3.89 -18.19
C ASP A 99 -6.56 -4.21 -16.99
N LEU A 100 -7.01 -3.16 -16.30
CA LEU A 100 -8.00 -3.27 -15.23
C LEU A 100 -9.37 -3.48 -15.88
N PRO A 101 -10.16 -4.47 -15.42
CA PRO A 101 -11.48 -4.72 -15.99
C PRO A 101 -12.41 -3.51 -15.79
N GLN A 102 -13.41 -3.38 -16.66
CA GLN A 102 -14.47 -2.38 -16.53
C GLN A 102 -15.81 -3.08 -16.26
N PRO A 103 -16.54 -2.72 -15.17
CA PRO A 103 -16.13 -1.77 -14.13
C PRO A 103 -14.95 -2.27 -13.29
N ALA A 104 -14.17 -1.33 -12.74
CA ALA A 104 -13.04 -1.66 -11.88
C ALA A 104 -13.51 -2.46 -10.63
N PRO A 105 -12.72 -3.43 -10.14
CA PRO A 105 -13.03 -4.11 -8.89
C PRO A 105 -12.94 -3.14 -7.70
N ALA A 106 -13.34 -3.62 -6.52
CA ALA A 106 -13.06 -2.89 -5.28
C ALA A 106 -11.54 -2.70 -5.13
N SER A 107 -11.15 -1.49 -4.71
CA SER A 107 -9.78 -1.17 -4.32
C SER A 107 -9.46 -1.78 -2.95
N GLY A 108 -8.17 -2.05 -2.74
CA GLY A 108 -7.66 -2.64 -1.51
C GLY A 108 -7.73 -4.17 -1.48
N LEU A 109 -6.80 -4.79 -0.75
CA LEU A 109 -6.78 -6.24 -0.50
C LEU A 109 -7.86 -6.66 0.51
N LEU A 110 -8.28 -5.76 1.40
CA LEU A 110 -9.40 -5.96 2.33
C LEU A 110 -10.73 -5.46 1.75
N GLY A 111 -10.73 -5.01 0.49
CA GLY A 111 -11.90 -4.50 -0.23
C GLY A 111 -12.36 -3.13 0.24
N THR A 112 -11.47 -2.33 0.83
CA THR A 112 -11.78 -0.96 1.22
C THR A 112 -11.14 0.04 0.26
N ASP A 113 -11.96 0.99 -0.22
CA ASP A 113 -11.45 2.08 -1.04
C ASP A 113 -10.67 3.08 -0.18
N ALA A 114 -9.38 2.83 -0.02
CA ALA A 114 -8.44 3.74 0.58
C ALA A 114 -7.76 4.54 -0.53
N GLN A 115 -8.27 5.76 -0.78
CA GLN A 115 -7.58 6.72 -1.62
C GLN A 115 -6.51 7.44 -0.78
N GLY A 116 -5.26 7.37 -1.23
CA GLY A 116 -4.13 8.05 -0.60
C GLY A 116 -2.99 8.25 -1.59
N GLU A 117 -1.98 9.01 -1.15
CA GLU A 117 -0.67 9.04 -1.81
C GLU A 117 -0.03 7.64 -1.76
N GLY A 118 0.76 7.28 -2.79
CA GLY A 118 1.53 6.03 -2.80
C GLY A 118 1.01 5.03 -3.81
N ALA A 119 0.54 3.87 -3.37
CA ALA A 119 0.05 2.81 -4.24
C ALA A 119 -1.47 2.59 -4.15
N ARG A 120 -2.04 2.11 -5.25
CA ARG A 120 -3.42 1.60 -5.34
C ARG A 120 -3.37 0.16 -5.76
N CYS A 121 -4.15 -0.70 -5.10
CA CYS A 121 -4.32 -2.08 -5.52
C CYS A 121 -5.80 -2.40 -5.74
N TRP A 122 -6.03 -3.38 -6.61
CA TRP A 122 -7.35 -3.98 -6.85
C TRP A 122 -7.21 -5.50 -6.85
N LEU A 123 -8.19 -6.18 -6.26
CA LEU A 123 -8.23 -7.63 -6.17
C LEU A 123 -9.51 -8.15 -6.83
N GLN A 124 -9.39 -9.10 -7.75
CA GLN A 124 -10.53 -9.82 -8.32
C GLN A 124 -10.18 -11.28 -8.61
N GLY A 125 -10.79 -12.20 -7.86
CA GLY A 125 -10.44 -13.60 -7.96
C GLY A 125 -8.97 -13.83 -7.59
N GLU A 126 -8.20 -14.36 -8.54
CA GLU A 126 -6.77 -14.64 -8.38
C GLU A 126 -5.86 -13.52 -8.94
N LEU A 127 -6.45 -12.43 -9.43
CA LEU A 127 -5.70 -11.33 -10.03
C LEU A 127 -5.59 -10.16 -9.07
N VAL A 128 -4.37 -9.61 -8.99
CA VAL A 128 -4.04 -8.40 -8.26
C VAL A 128 -3.47 -7.37 -9.21
N TRP A 129 -4.13 -6.23 -9.35
CA TRP A 129 -3.60 -5.09 -10.08
C TRP A 129 -2.98 -4.12 -9.10
N LEU A 130 -1.80 -3.62 -9.44
CA LEU A 130 -1.06 -2.64 -8.66
C LEU A 130 -0.75 -1.44 -9.53
N SER A 131 -1.08 -0.25 -9.06
CA SER A 131 -0.66 1.01 -9.65
C SER A 131 0.05 1.84 -8.60
N ARG A 132 1.28 2.24 -8.89
CA ARG A 132 2.01 3.22 -8.07
C ARG A 132 1.60 4.61 -8.55
N CYS A 133 0.83 5.30 -7.73
CA CYS A 133 0.32 6.65 -7.97
C CYS A 133 1.09 7.64 -7.10
N ARG A 134 2.18 8.21 -7.64
CA ARG A 134 2.63 9.51 -7.14
C ARG A 134 1.68 10.57 -7.72
N GLU A 135 0.49 10.69 -7.15
CA GLU A 135 -0.25 11.94 -7.30
C GLU A 135 0.49 12.97 -6.44
N VAL A 136 1.32 13.78 -7.09
CA VAL A 136 1.86 15.00 -6.47
C VAL A 136 0.65 15.91 -6.27
N THR A 137 0.04 15.88 -5.09
CA THR A 137 -0.98 16.87 -4.72
C THR A 137 -0.29 18.17 -4.31
N ASP A 138 0.47 18.76 -5.22
CA ASP A 138 0.86 20.16 -5.17
C ASP A 138 0.23 20.87 -6.37
N GLN A 139 -1.10 21.03 -6.31
CA GLN A 139 -1.56 22.37 -6.66
C GLN A 139 -1.17 23.25 -5.50
N ALA A 140 0.05 23.79 -5.55
CA ALA A 140 0.42 24.93 -4.73
C ALA A 140 -0.69 25.96 -4.90
N ASP A 141 -1.46 26.20 -3.84
CA ASP A 141 -2.47 27.23 -3.82
C ASP A 141 -1.74 28.59 -3.88
N MET A 142 -1.47 29.03 -5.11
CA MET A 142 -0.85 30.32 -5.40
C MET A 142 -1.83 31.49 -5.25
N SER A 143 -3.07 31.27 -4.78
CA SER A 143 -4.03 32.35 -4.55
C SER A 143 -3.58 33.36 -3.49
N GLN A 144 -2.58 33.00 -2.67
CA GLN A 144 -1.98 33.90 -1.66
C GLN A 144 -0.68 34.60 -2.12
N HIS A 145 -0.23 34.46 -3.37
CA HIS A 145 1.00 35.10 -3.86
C HIS A 145 0.80 36.26 -4.86
N TRP A 146 -0.46 36.61 -5.15
CA TRP A 146 -0.80 37.76 -6.02
C TRP A 146 -1.81 38.69 -5.36
N GLY A 147 -1.43 39.29 -4.24
CA GLY A 147 -2.18 40.37 -3.59
C GLY A 147 -1.23 41.38 -2.95
N SER A 148 -0.61 42.21 -3.79
CA SER A 148 -0.02 43.50 -3.40
C SER A 148 -1.07 44.59 -3.47
#